data_AF-A0A924RAW3-F1
#
_entry.id   AF-A0A924RAW3-F1
#
_cell.length_a   1.000
_cell.length_b   1.000
_cell.length_c   1.000
_cell.angle_alpha   90.00
_cell.angle_beta   90.00
_cell.angle_gamma   90.00
#
_symmetry.space_group_name_H-M   'P 1'
#
loop_
_entity.id
_entity.type
_entity.pdbx_description
1 polymer ?
#
loop_
_entity_poly.entity_id
_entity_poly.type
_entity_poly.pdbx_seq_one_letter_code
_entity_poly.pdbx_strand_id
1 'polypeptide(L)'
;MAETTTTPETDFETNAEGVAYTSETVGSSETAGKPATIAPGAATGRRKEAIARVRIVPGTGVWTVNGKPLEEYLPNKLHQQIAKEAFAETGLVDRFDVVARDTGGGMTGQAGALRLGVARSL
;
A
#
# COMPACT_ATOMS: atom_id res chain seq x y z
N MET A 1 43.05 -3.84 -49.86
CA MET A 1 41.69 -3.38 -49.55
C MET A 1 41.72 -2.98 -48.08
N ALA A 2 41.51 -1.70 -47.81
CA ALA A 2 41.75 -1.07 -46.52
C ALA A 2 40.60 -1.34 -45.54
N GLU A 3 40.98 -1.58 -44.28
CA GLU A 3 40.10 -1.72 -43.13
C GLU A 3 39.70 -0.31 -42.64
N THR A 4 38.41 -0.06 -42.45
CA THR A 4 37.92 1.19 -41.82
C THR A 4 36.98 0.82 -40.68
N THR A 5 37.54 0.77 -39.47
CA THR A 5 36.76 0.77 -38.22
C THR A 5 36.52 2.23 -37.85
N THR A 6 35.27 2.69 -37.94
CA THR A 6 34.86 4.01 -37.45
C THR A 6 34.53 3.89 -35.96
N THR A 7 35.43 4.39 -35.11
CA THR A 7 35.17 4.69 -33.71
C THR A 7 34.54 6.10 -33.63
N PRO A 8 33.35 6.28 -33.04
CA PRO A 8 32.91 7.63 -32.69
C PRO A 8 33.65 8.08 -31.43
N GLU A 9 34.63 8.97 -31.60
CA GLU A 9 35.25 9.71 -30.51
C GLU A 9 34.16 10.56 -29.83
N THR A 10 33.91 10.29 -28.56
CA THR A 10 33.03 11.10 -27.73
C THR A 10 33.95 11.94 -26.85
N ASP A 11 34.18 13.19 -27.25
CA ASP A 11 34.92 14.15 -26.43
C ASP A 11 34.11 14.47 -25.17
N PHE A 12 34.60 14.00 -24.02
CA PHE A 12 34.06 14.37 -22.71
C PHE A 12 34.94 15.47 -22.11
N GLU A 13 34.53 16.72 -22.20
CA GLU A 13 35.11 17.79 -21.39
C GLU A 13 34.78 17.53 -19.92
N THR A 14 35.82 17.20 -19.14
CA THR A 14 35.73 16.93 -17.71
C THR A 14 36.08 18.21 -16.96
N ASN A 15 35.16 18.73 -16.13
CA ASN A 15 35.52 19.76 -15.14
C ASN A 15 36.20 19.11 -13.92
N ALA A 16 36.93 19.91 -13.14
CA ALA A 16 37.90 19.48 -12.13
C ALA A 16 37.38 18.61 -10.96
N GLU A 17 36.11 18.20 -10.98
CA GLU A 17 35.47 17.38 -9.94
C GLU A 17 34.82 16.08 -10.47
N GLY A 18 35.00 15.75 -11.76
CA GLY A 18 34.79 14.39 -12.27
C GLY A 18 33.36 13.85 -12.19
N VAL A 19 32.33 14.70 -12.24
CA VAL A 19 30.93 14.26 -12.28
C VAL A 19 30.40 14.30 -13.72
N ALA A 20 30.13 13.13 -14.29
CA ALA A 20 29.48 12.98 -15.58
C ALA A 20 27.95 13.19 -15.44
N TYR A 21 27.39 14.05 -16.29
CA TYR A 21 25.94 14.25 -16.38
C TYR A 21 25.33 13.15 -17.27
N THR A 22 24.84 12.07 -16.68
CA THR A 22 23.95 11.10 -17.34
C THR A 22 22.50 11.41 -16.94
N SER A 23 21.59 11.45 -17.92
CA SER A 23 20.15 11.72 -17.75
C SER A 23 19.35 10.62 -17.05
N GLU A 24 19.99 9.74 -16.28
CA GLU A 24 19.31 8.69 -15.52
C GLU A 24 19.04 9.18 -14.09
N THR A 25 17.76 9.34 -13.77
CA THR A 25 17.32 9.68 -12.43
C THR A 25 17.66 8.52 -11.50
N VAL A 26 18.66 8.70 -10.63
CA VAL A 26 18.90 7.79 -9.52
C VAL A 26 17.65 7.78 -8.64
N GLY A 27 16.97 6.64 -8.61
CA GLY A 27 15.76 6.43 -7.82
C GLY A 27 16.02 6.87 -6.38
N SER A 28 15.17 7.76 -5.88
CA SER A 28 15.24 8.22 -4.50
C SER A 28 15.19 7.00 -3.58
N SER A 29 16.24 6.81 -2.78
CA SER A 29 16.39 5.67 -1.88
C SER A 29 15.20 5.60 -0.93
N GLU A 30 14.58 4.43 -0.89
CA GLU A 30 13.52 4.07 0.05
C GLU A 30 13.91 4.50 1.47
N THR A 31 13.13 5.42 2.03
CA THR A 31 13.29 5.85 3.41
C THR A 31 13.11 4.65 4.31
N ALA A 32 14.20 4.20 4.93
CA ALA A 32 14.19 3.16 5.96
C ALA A 32 13.18 3.55 7.04
N GLY A 33 12.14 2.73 7.16
CA GLY A 33 11.00 2.98 8.02
C GLY A 33 11.44 3.23 9.46
N LYS A 34 11.13 4.43 9.97
CA LYS A 34 11.07 4.64 11.42
C LYS A 34 10.19 3.53 11.99
N PRO A 35 10.58 2.82 13.07
CA PRO A 35 9.70 1.85 13.68
C PRO A 35 8.48 2.63 14.16
N ALA A 36 7.37 2.51 13.42
CA ALA A 36 6.12 3.11 13.83
C ALA A 36 5.85 2.56 15.23
N THR A 37 5.73 3.44 16.22
CA THR A 37 5.16 3.07 17.51
C THR A 37 3.73 2.64 17.21
N ILE A 38 3.51 1.34 17.05
CA ILE A 38 2.21 0.79 16.65
C ILE A 38 1.27 0.86 17.85
N ALA A 39 0.70 2.04 18.05
CA ALA A 39 -0.45 2.21 18.92
C ALA A 39 -1.68 1.59 18.24
N PRO A 40 -2.64 1.04 19.01
CA PRO A 40 -3.90 0.58 18.44
C PRO A 40 -4.62 1.76 17.79
N GLY A 41 -4.76 1.70 16.46
CA GLY A 41 -5.44 2.71 15.66
C GLY A 41 -6.94 2.48 15.63
N ALA A 42 -7.71 3.56 15.54
CA ALA A 42 -9.14 3.48 15.30
C ALA A 42 -9.53 4.54 14.27
N ALA A 43 -10.26 4.12 13.24
CA ALA A 43 -10.76 5.04 12.24
C ALA A 43 -12.12 4.59 11.71
N THR A 44 -12.82 5.53 11.07
CA THR A 44 -14.08 5.23 10.40
C THR A 44 -13.95 5.49 8.91
N GLY A 45 -14.36 4.50 8.11
CA GLY A 45 -14.52 4.62 6.67
C GLY A 45 -16.00 4.72 6.30
N ARG A 46 -16.31 5.52 5.28
CA ARG A 46 -17.68 5.66 4.77
C ARG A 46 -17.64 5.63 3.25
N ARG A 47 -18.55 4.88 2.64
CA ARG A 47 -18.73 4.83 1.18
C ARG A 47 -20.19 4.64 0.85
N LYS A 48 -20.76 5.57 0.06
CA LYS A 48 -22.21 5.65 -0.18
C LYS A 48 -22.94 5.69 1.18
N GLU A 49 -23.86 4.75 1.41
CA GLU A 49 -24.60 4.59 2.67
C GLU A 49 -23.89 3.68 3.69
N ALA A 50 -22.78 3.03 3.31
CA ALA A 50 -22.06 2.11 4.20
C ALA A 50 -21.09 2.86 5.11
N ILE A 51 -21.10 2.50 6.39
CA ILE A 51 -20.23 3.03 7.44
C ILE A 51 -19.49 1.86 8.08
N ALA A 52 -18.16 1.89 8.01
CA ALA A 52 -17.25 0.93 8.62
C ALA A 52 -16.50 1.58 9.78
N ARG A 53 -16.67 1.05 11.00
CA ARG A 53 -15.87 1.46 12.17
C ARG A 53 -14.79 0.41 12.40
N VAL A 54 -13.54 0.79 12.15
CA VAL A 54 -12.40 -0.12 12.14
C VAL A 54 -11.50 0.18 13.34
N ARG A 55 -11.08 -0.88 14.02
CA ARG A 55 -10.05 -0.84 15.04
C ARG A 55 -8.94 -1.80 14.62
N ILE A 56 -7.72 -1.30 14.62
CA ILE A 56 -6.52 -2.07 14.27
C ILE A 56 -5.72 -2.31 15.54
N VAL A 57 -5.24 -3.55 15.70
CA VAL A 57 -4.36 -3.97 16.79
C VAL A 57 -3.13 -4.65 16.16
N PRO A 58 -1.90 -4.37 16.60
CA PRO A 58 -0.73 -5.14 16.15
C PRO A 58 -0.93 -6.63 16.51
N GLY A 59 -0.80 -7.52 15.53
CA GLY A 59 -1.24 -8.91 15.69
C GLY A 59 -0.87 -9.84 14.54
N THR A 60 -1.69 -10.88 14.34
CA THR A 60 -1.41 -12.03 13.45
C THR A 60 -2.05 -11.89 12.05
N GLY A 61 -2.76 -10.80 11.76
CA GLY A 61 -3.43 -10.63 10.47
C GLY A 61 -4.87 -11.15 10.47
N VAL A 62 -5.52 -11.28 11.63
CA VAL A 62 -6.89 -11.81 11.72
C VAL A 62 -7.90 -10.71 11.39
N TRP A 63 -8.82 -11.00 10.47
CA TRP A 63 -9.89 -10.09 10.07
C TRP A 63 -11.23 -10.56 10.60
N THR A 64 -11.82 -9.75 11.47
CA THR A 64 -13.17 -9.97 12.01
C THR A 64 -14.08 -8.81 11.61
N VAL A 65 -15.11 -9.09 10.83
CA VAL A 65 -16.13 -8.12 10.42
C VAL A 65 -17.47 -8.53 11.04
N ASN A 66 -18.00 -7.67 11.91
CA ASN A 66 -19.27 -7.89 12.61
C ASN A 66 -19.38 -9.27 13.32
N GLY A 67 -18.26 -9.75 13.89
CA GLY A 67 -18.18 -11.04 14.58
C GLY A 67 -18.00 -12.26 13.67
N LYS A 68 -17.83 -12.07 12.36
CA LYS A 68 -17.59 -13.12 11.37
C LYS A 68 -16.22 -12.95 10.71
N PRO A 69 -15.59 -14.02 10.20
CA PRO A 69 -14.38 -13.90 9.41
C PRO A 69 -14.68 -13.17 8.08
N LEU A 70 -13.68 -12.48 7.54
CA LEU A 70 -13.80 -11.69 6.30
C LEU A 70 -14.39 -12.51 5.14
N GLU A 71 -13.98 -13.77 5.02
CA GLU A 71 -14.39 -14.68 3.94
C GLU A 71 -15.86 -15.06 4.01
N GLU A 72 -16.42 -15.19 5.21
CA GLU A 72 -17.84 -15.46 5.41
C GLU A 72 -18.69 -14.21 5.24
N TYR A 73 -18.18 -13.04 5.67
CA TYR A 73 -18.91 -11.78 5.55
C TYR A 73 -18.95 -11.24 4.11
N LEU A 74 -17.83 -11.34 3.39
CA LEU A 74 -17.70 -10.95 1.98
C LEU A 74 -17.42 -12.19 1.13
N PRO A 75 -18.45 -12.90 0.63
CA PRO A 75 -18.24 -14.14 -0.12
C PRO A 75 -17.54 -13.94 -1.47
N ASN A 76 -17.64 -12.74 -2.05
CA ASN A 76 -16.99 -12.43 -3.31
C ASN A 76 -15.52 -12.04 -3.10
N LYS A 77 -14.61 -12.76 -3.77
CA LYS A 77 -13.16 -12.50 -3.74
C LYS A 77 -12.79 -11.07 -4.12
N LEU A 78 -13.52 -10.44 -5.05
CA LEU A 78 -13.28 -9.06 -5.44
C LEU A 78 -13.44 -8.09 -4.26
N HIS A 79 -14.44 -8.31 -3.40
CA HIS A 79 -14.68 -7.46 -2.23
C HIS A 79 -13.64 -7.70 -1.14
N GLN A 80 -13.17 -8.94 -0.99
CA GLN A 80 -12.06 -9.26 -0.08
C GLN A 80 -10.77 -8.58 -0.53
N GLN A 81 -10.47 -8.58 -1.83
CA GLN A 81 -9.30 -7.91 -2.38
C GLN A 81 -9.36 -6.40 -2.14
N ILE A 82 -10.50 -5.75 -2.40
CA ILE A 82 -10.70 -4.32 -2.15
C ILE A 82 -10.47 -3.99 -0.66
N ALA A 83 -10.93 -4.83 0.25
CA ALA A 83 -10.71 -4.64 1.68
C ALA A 83 -9.22 -4.72 2.05
N LYS A 84 -8.48 -5.67 1.48
CA LYS A 84 -7.05 -5.93 1.74
C LYS A 84 -6.09 -4.98 1.01
N GLU A 85 -6.56 -4.26 -0.02
CA GLU A 85 -5.78 -3.37 -0.89
C GLU A 85 -4.92 -2.37 -0.09
N ALA A 86 -5.46 -1.78 0.99
CA ALA A 86 -4.73 -0.82 1.82
C ALA A 86 -3.49 -1.43 2.50
N PHE A 87 -3.54 -2.71 2.90
CA PHE A 87 -2.38 -3.42 3.46
C PHE A 87 -1.40 -3.88 2.38
N ALA A 88 -1.91 -4.19 1.19
CA ALA A 88 -1.08 -4.58 0.06
C ALA A 88 -0.21 -3.41 -0.42
N GLU A 89 -0.76 -2.19 -0.49
CA GLU A 89 -0.01 -0.98 -0.89
C GLU A 89 1.07 -0.59 0.12
N THR A 90 0.81 -0.78 1.41
CA THR A 90 1.75 -0.41 2.48
C THR A 90 2.76 -1.51 2.81
N GLY A 91 2.62 -2.71 2.24
CA GLY A 91 3.48 -3.86 2.57
C GLY A 91 3.32 -4.36 4.02
N LEU A 92 2.24 -3.97 4.70
CA LEU A 92 1.96 -4.30 6.10
C LEU A 92 1.02 -5.50 6.24
N VAL A 93 1.03 -6.38 5.25
CA VAL A 93 0.22 -7.60 5.22
C VAL A 93 0.57 -8.47 6.44
N ASP A 94 -0.46 -9.02 7.09
CA ASP A 94 -0.36 -9.93 8.25
C ASP A 94 0.29 -9.37 9.53
N ARG A 95 0.54 -8.06 9.60
CA ARG A 95 1.13 -7.40 10.78
C ARG A 95 0.09 -6.95 11.81
N PHE A 96 -1.17 -6.94 11.43
CA PHE A 96 -2.25 -6.27 12.15
C PHE A 96 -3.53 -7.07 12.13
N ASP A 97 -4.16 -7.20 13.29
CA ASP A 97 -5.52 -7.70 13.42
C ASP A 97 -6.52 -6.56 13.21
N VAL A 98 -7.56 -6.85 12.46
CA VAL A 98 -8.59 -5.88 12.06
C VAL A 98 -9.92 -6.31 12.63
N VAL A 99 -10.49 -5.46 13.49
CA VAL A 99 -11.85 -5.62 14.01
C VAL A 99 -12.71 -4.49 13.45
N ALA A 100 -13.66 -4.86 12.60
CA ALA A 100 -14.55 -3.91 11.94
C ALA A 100 -16.02 -4.15 12.33
N ARG A 101 -16.76 -3.05 12.49
CA ARG A 101 -18.22 -3.06 12.57
C ARG A 101 -18.79 -2.23 11.43
N ASP A 102 -19.47 -2.92 10.53
CA ASP A 102 -20.06 -2.33 9.34
C ASP A 102 -21.56 -2.20 9.50
N THR A 103 -22.11 -1.07 9.06
CA THR A 103 -23.53 -0.76 9.12
C THR A 103 -23.97 -0.02 7.85
N GLY A 104 -25.17 -0.32 7.36
CA GLY A 104 -25.76 0.35 6.19
C GLY A 104 -25.23 -0.13 4.83
N GLY A 105 -25.90 0.32 3.77
CA GLY A 105 -25.56 0.00 2.38
C GLY A 105 -25.63 -1.50 2.03
N GLY A 106 -24.93 -1.89 0.96
CA GLY A 106 -24.75 -3.29 0.53
C GLY A 106 -23.28 -3.73 0.56
N MET A 107 -23.02 -5.00 0.27
CA MET A 107 -21.68 -5.64 0.37
C MET A 107 -20.59 -4.87 -0.38
N THR A 108 -20.89 -4.37 -1.59
CA THR A 108 -19.93 -3.60 -2.40
C THR A 108 -19.56 -2.26 -1.75
N GLY A 109 -20.54 -1.60 -1.12
CA GLY A 109 -20.35 -0.35 -0.39
C GLY A 109 -19.53 -0.58 0.87
N GLN A 110 -19.87 -1.62 1.63
CA GLN A 110 -19.21 -2.01 2.87
C GLN A 110 -17.73 -2.36 2.65
N ALA A 111 -17.40 -3.16 1.64
CA ALA A 111 -16.01 -3.49 1.31
C ALA A 111 -15.15 -2.24 1.05
N GLY A 112 -15.68 -1.27 0.31
CA GLY A 112 -14.98 -0.02 0.05
C GLY A 112 -14.93 0.93 1.24
N ALA A 113 -15.95 0.91 2.12
CA ALA A 113 -15.89 1.64 3.39
C ALA A 113 -14.82 1.04 4.31
N LEU A 114 -14.70 -0.28 4.35
CA LEU A 114 -13.73 -1.00 5.16
C LEU A 114 -12.29 -0.73 4.69
N ARG A 115 -12.05 -0.71 3.37
CA ARG A 115 -10.76 -0.24 2.78
C ARG A 115 -10.36 1.13 3.31
N LEU A 116 -11.29 2.10 3.26
CA LEU A 116 -11.01 3.46 3.70
C LEU A 116 -10.81 3.56 5.22
N GLY A 117 -11.53 2.75 5.99
CA GLY A 117 -11.36 2.67 7.45
C GLY A 117 -9.99 2.13 7.82
N VAL A 118 -9.53 1.08 7.14
CA VAL A 118 -8.18 0.51 7.32
C VAL A 118 -7.12 1.54 6.96
N ALA A 119 -7.19 2.14 5.77
CA ALA A 119 -6.18 3.10 5.29
C ALA A 119 -6.02 4.33 6.19
N ARG A 120 -7.06 4.73 6.92
CA ARG A 120 -7.01 5.85 7.89
C ARG A 120 -6.46 5.47 9.25
N SER A 121 -6.42 4.17 9.56
CA SER A 121 -5.97 3.65 10.85
C SER A 121 -4.53 3.15 10.82
N LEU A 122 -3.91 3.09 9.62
CA LEU A 122 -2.50 2.87 9.38
C LEU A 122 -1.74 4.20 9.47
#